data_AF-A0A972CNM5-F1
#
_entry.id   AF-A0A972CNM5-F1
#
_cell.length_a   1.000
_cell.length_b   1.000
_cell.length_c   1.000
_cell.angle_alpha   90.00
_cell.angle_beta   90.00
_cell.angle_gamma   90.00
#
_symmetry.space_group_name_H-M   'P 1'
#
loop_
_entity.id
_entity.type
_entity.pdbx_description
1 polymer ?
#
loop_
_entity_poly.entity_id
_entity_poly.type
_entity_poly.pdbx_seq_one_letter_code
_entity_poly.pdbx_strand_id
1 'polypeptide(L)'
;MNEFLNQIKNLWNKMDTTRRRIVVVVLLLVLGAIFFVVRWARTPRYELLYSRLTEQDRSEIITKLEEMRIPYRTSAGGGIEVPNAVSVRANLLQQGIPRGGVVGWEIFDRGSFSATDFTNQINRQRAIAGELTRTLQRLDGIFDAKILLNLPDSTEYIFADDKPEGTVSVQLQLRNPGALTYTQVDAIANLVAASTGVKKENVTIIDNYANDLTAMLRPGRDGRKLPGPDSIADVFSAKYEYENQVQRRVESMLSKVFGFNRAVVRVNADLDLDYQEQKSETFADKGVPRSEQEKYETYEGTGSSSVGVPGTDTNITQYKATDSGVTQYKAEKSERTTNYEISKVEEFRVAAPGKVKRLTVGVWIDGNLPAATREKVYNTVAAAVGIMQERGDQLTVETIEFSKPPEPEPLEIPWNAIIAAFVGTVLLLTIAIIARRSSPAAKARRAEELLGEELPAEGVIVGSKIDTLVEDKLPAEEAAAIELTPEERARNERQQAIEKYAREKPKEVAVLLKAWLSEET
;
A
#
# COMPACT_ATOMS: atom_id res chain seq x y z
N MET A 1 -71.45 35.25 6.44
CA MET A 1 -71.22 34.70 5.08
C MET A 1 -71.64 35.69 3.99
N ASN A 2 -72.81 36.34 4.09
CA ASN A 2 -73.31 37.25 3.05
C ASN A 2 -72.51 38.55 2.90
N GLU A 3 -71.94 39.11 3.97
CA GLU A 3 -71.10 40.31 3.86
C GLU A 3 -69.76 40.05 3.16
N PHE A 4 -69.15 38.90 3.39
CA PHE A 4 -67.88 38.50 2.75
C PHE A 4 -68.07 38.27 1.24
N LEU A 5 -69.18 37.61 0.87
CA LEU A 5 -69.56 37.43 -0.54
C LEU A 5 -69.88 38.76 -1.23
N ASN A 6 -70.51 39.71 -0.50
CA ASN A 6 -70.80 41.05 -1.02
C ASN A 6 -69.55 41.93 -1.15
N GLN A 7 -68.57 41.78 -0.26
CA GLN A 7 -67.25 42.43 -0.37
C GLN A 7 -66.46 41.91 -1.56
N ILE A 8 -66.45 40.59 -1.80
CA ILE A 8 -65.83 39.98 -2.99
C ILE A 8 -66.53 40.46 -4.27
N LYS A 9 -67.87 40.51 -4.28
CA LYS A 9 -68.66 40.97 -5.43
C LYS A 9 -68.43 42.46 -5.73
N ASN A 10 -68.27 43.30 -4.70
CA ASN A 10 -67.93 44.71 -4.86
C ASN A 10 -66.48 44.95 -5.31
N LEU A 11 -65.53 44.15 -4.83
CA LEU A 11 -64.13 44.17 -5.31
C LEU A 11 -64.05 43.71 -6.76
N TRP A 12 -64.82 42.69 -7.13
CA TRP A 12 -64.89 42.13 -8.48
C TRP A 12 -65.52 43.08 -9.50
N ASN A 13 -66.50 43.89 -9.08
CA ASN A 13 -67.15 44.88 -9.93
C ASN A 13 -66.38 46.21 -10.04
N LYS A 14 -65.45 46.50 -9.11
CA LYS A 14 -64.57 47.68 -9.16
C LYS A 14 -63.27 47.44 -9.94
N MET A 15 -63.02 46.22 -10.40
CA MET A 15 -61.81 45.87 -11.14
C MET A 15 -62.00 46.01 -12.65
N ASP A 16 -61.06 46.70 -13.30
CA ASP A 16 -60.95 46.77 -14.76
C ASP A 16 -60.90 45.36 -15.39
N THR A 17 -61.45 45.23 -16.60
CA THR A 17 -61.66 43.95 -17.31
C THR A 17 -60.37 43.15 -17.46
N THR A 18 -59.23 43.85 -17.56
CA THR A 18 -57.88 43.29 -17.60
C THR A 18 -57.49 42.62 -16.28
N ARG A 19 -57.76 43.27 -15.15
CA ARG A 19 -57.44 42.76 -13.80
C ARG A 19 -58.29 41.55 -13.43
N ARG A 20 -59.55 41.52 -13.87
CA ARG A 20 -60.45 40.38 -13.67
C ARG A 20 -59.97 39.11 -14.38
N ARG A 21 -59.43 39.24 -15.60
CA ARG A 21 -58.81 38.11 -16.33
C ARG A 21 -57.56 37.59 -15.61
N ILE A 22 -56.72 38.48 -15.08
CA ILE A 22 -55.51 38.09 -14.32
C ILE A 22 -55.88 37.28 -13.08
N VAL A 23 -56.90 37.70 -12.31
CA VAL A 23 -57.32 36.95 -11.11
C VAL A 23 -57.86 35.56 -11.44
N VAL A 24 -58.62 35.42 -12.55
CA VAL A 24 -59.11 34.10 -13.00
C VAL A 24 -57.96 33.18 -13.42
N VAL A 25 -56.98 33.72 -14.15
CA VAL A 25 -55.78 32.96 -14.57
C VAL A 25 -54.96 32.52 -13.35
N VAL A 26 -54.75 33.41 -12.39
CA VAL A 26 -54.01 33.11 -11.15
C VAL A 26 -54.72 32.02 -10.34
N LEU A 27 -56.06 32.10 -10.22
CA LEU A 27 -56.83 31.09 -9.51
C LEU A 27 -56.73 29.71 -10.17
N LEU A 28 -56.81 29.64 -11.50
CA LEU A 28 -56.66 28.40 -12.26
C LEU A 28 -55.24 27.82 -12.13
N LEU A 29 -54.21 28.67 -12.10
CA LEU A 29 -52.83 28.26 -11.86
C LEU A 29 -52.65 27.64 -10.47
N VAL A 30 -53.24 28.25 -9.43
CA VAL A 30 -53.17 27.75 -8.06
C VAL A 30 -53.88 26.40 -7.94
N LEU A 31 -55.07 26.25 -8.53
CA LEU A 31 -55.81 24.98 -8.52
C LEU A 31 -55.07 23.88 -9.30
N GLY A 32 -54.46 24.23 -10.44
CA GLY A 32 -53.62 23.33 -11.22
C GLY A 32 -52.38 22.87 -10.44
N ALA A 33 -51.73 23.79 -9.72
CA ALA A 33 -50.58 23.47 -8.86
C ALA A 33 -50.97 22.52 -7.72
N ILE A 34 -52.10 22.75 -7.06
CA ILE A 34 -52.60 21.88 -5.98
C ILE A 34 -52.90 20.47 -6.51
N PHE A 35 -53.59 20.37 -7.66
CA PHE A 35 -53.88 19.07 -8.29
C PHE A 35 -52.60 18.30 -8.64
N PHE A 36 -51.59 19.00 -9.18
CA PHE A 36 -50.29 18.41 -9.50
C PHE A 36 -49.56 17.92 -8.23
N VAL A 37 -49.56 18.70 -7.15
CA VAL A 37 -48.94 18.34 -5.88
C VAL A 37 -49.61 17.11 -5.24
N VAL A 38 -50.95 17.03 -5.25
CA VAL A 38 -51.68 15.88 -4.69
C VAL A 38 -51.41 14.61 -5.50
N ARG A 39 -51.34 14.72 -6.83
CA ARG A 39 -51.02 13.58 -7.70
C ARG A 39 -49.57 13.13 -7.53
N TRP A 40 -48.63 14.06 -7.36
CA TRP A 40 -47.23 13.78 -7.06
C TRP A 40 -47.01 13.17 -5.67
N ALA A 41 -47.81 13.56 -4.67
CA ALA A 41 -47.70 13.02 -3.31
C ALA A 41 -48.12 11.54 -3.17
N ARG A 42 -48.83 10.98 -4.16
CA ARG A 42 -49.39 9.61 -4.12
C ARG A 42 -48.53 8.55 -4.81
N THR A 43 -47.38 8.91 -5.41
CA THR A 43 -46.50 7.90 -6.04
C THR A 43 -45.56 7.29 -4.99
N PRO A 44 -45.58 5.95 -4.78
CA PRO A 44 -44.62 5.31 -3.90
C PRO A 44 -43.21 5.47 -4.48
N ARG A 45 -42.26 5.87 -3.62
CA ARG A 45 -40.86 6.01 -3.99
C ARG A 45 -40.19 4.65 -3.92
N TYR A 46 -39.67 4.20 -5.04
CA TYR A 46 -38.86 3.00 -5.13
C TYR A 46 -37.43 3.37 -4.74
N GLU A 47 -36.86 2.58 -3.83
CA GLU A 47 -35.49 2.73 -3.35
C GLU A 47 -34.72 1.44 -3.66
N LEU A 48 -33.45 1.58 -4.01
CA LEU A 48 -32.58 0.46 -4.32
C LEU A 48 -32.40 -0.44 -3.08
N LEU A 49 -32.86 -1.68 -3.17
CA LEU A 49 -32.72 -2.68 -2.12
C LEU A 49 -31.33 -3.31 -2.16
N TYR A 50 -30.95 -3.85 -3.33
CA TYR A 50 -29.64 -4.43 -3.61
C TYR A 50 -29.24 -4.17 -5.05
N SER A 51 -27.94 -3.99 -5.29
CA SER A 51 -27.33 -3.85 -6.62
C SER A 51 -26.31 -4.96 -6.85
N ARG A 52 -26.07 -5.33 -8.13
CA ARG A 52 -25.06 -6.33 -8.52
C ARG A 52 -25.30 -7.70 -7.88
N LEU A 53 -26.56 -8.13 -7.86
CA LEU A 53 -26.92 -9.46 -7.39
C LEU A 53 -26.51 -10.52 -8.43
N THR A 54 -26.06 -11.68 -7.94
CA THR A 54 -25.96 -12.88 -8.76
C THR A 54 -27.37 -13.29 -9.22
N GLU A 55 -27.48 -14.05 -10.31
CA GLU A 55 -28.80 -14.51 -10.79
C GLU A 55 -29.53 -15.36 -9.72
N GLN A 56 -28.78 -16.11 -8.93
CA GLN A 56 -29.29 -16.94 -7.85
C GLN A 56 -29.84 -16.09 -6.70
N ASP A 57 -29.07 -15.11 -6.21
CA ASP A 57 -29.52 -14.21 -5.14
C ASP A 57 -30.73 -13.37 -5.59
N ARG A 58 -30.74 -12.94 -6.86
CA ARG A 58 -31.85 -12.17 -7.46
C ARG A 58 -33.16 -12.96 -7.40
N SER A 59 -33.12 -14.23 -7.79
CA SER A 59 -34.29 -15.11 -7.79
C SER A 59 -34.83 -15.34 -6.37
N GLU A 60 -33.94 -15.63 -5.40
CA GLU A 60 -34.32 -15.85 -4.00
C GLU A 60 -34.94 -14.59 -3.37
N ILE A 61 -34.37 -13.41 -3.62
CA ILE A 61 -34.91 -12.14 -3.14
C ILE A 61 -36.29 -11.85 -3.76
N ILE A 62 -36.47 -12.07 -5.06
CA ILE A 62 -37.77 -11.84 -5.74
C ILE A 62 -38.85 -12.75 -5.14
N THR A 63 -38.59 -14.05 -4.99
CA THR A 63 -39.54 -14.99 -4.39
C THR A 63 -39.98 -14.55 -2.99
N LYS A 64 -39.03 -14.07 -2.17
CA LYS A 64 -39.35 -13.59 -0.81
C LYS A 64 -40.14 -12.28 -0.83
N LEU A 65 -39.84 -11.36 -1.75
CA LEU A 65 -40.60 -10.12 -1.91
C LEU A 65 -42.05 -10.38 -2.34
N GLU A 66 -42.26 -11.38 -3.20
CA GLU A 66 -43.59 -11.84 -3.62
C GLU A 66 -44.38 -12.46 -2.45
N GLU A 67 -43.73 -13.31 -1.65
CA GLU A 67 -44.32 -13.90 -0.44
C GLU A 67 -44.76 -12.82 0.56
N MET A 68 -43.94 -11.78 0.73
CA MET A 68 -44.24 -10.62 1.59
C MET A 68 -45.22 -9.62 0.96
N ARG A 69 -45.68 -9.85 -0.28
CA ARG A 69 -46.56 -8.95 -1.06
C ARG A 69 -46.00 -7.53 -1.22
N ILE A 70 -44.69 -7.40 -1.35
CA ILE A 70 -44.01 -6.11 -1.53
C ILE A 70 -43.82 -5.87 -3.03
N PRO A 71 -44.34 -4.76 -3.59
CA PRO A 71 -44.17 -4.47 -5.01
C PRO A 71 -42.69 -4.16 -5.28
N TYR A 72 -42.12 -4.78 -6.31
CA TYR A 72 -40.72 -4.62 -6.69
C TYR A 72 -40.57 -4.15 -8.14
N ARG A 73 -39.41 -3.59 -8.47
CA ARG A 73 -39.00 -3.26 -9.84
C ARG A 73 -37.58 -3.72 -10.08
N THR A 74 -37.30 -4.14 -11.30
CA THR A 74 -35.94 -4.48 -11.74
C THR A 74 -35.31 -3.25 -12.40
N SER A 75 -34.09 -2.94 -11.98
CA SER A 75 -33.30 -1.84 -12.54
C SER A 75 -32.41 -2.36 -13.67
N ALA A 76 -32.12 -1.54 -14.68
CA ALA A 76 -31.34 -1.92 -15.86
C ALA A 76 -29.92 -2.45 -15.55
N GLY A 77 -29.40 -2.19 -14.34
CA GLY A 77 -28.12 -2.71 -13.84
C GLY A 77 -28.22 -4.00 -13.01
N GLY A 78 -29.31 -4.76 -13.11
CA GLY A 78 -29.52 -6.00 -12.37
C GLY A 78 -29.80 -5.80 -10.87
N GLY A 79 -30.24 -4.61 -10.47
CA GLY A 79 -30.66 -4.29 -9.11
C GLY A 79 -32.16 -4.48 -8.88
N ILE A 80 -32.56 -4.65 -7.62
CA ILE A 80 -33.96 -4.75 -7.20
C ILE A 80 -34.32 -3.49 -6.42
N GLU A 81 -35.44 -2.86 -6.78
CA GLU A 81 -35.96 -1.66 -6.12
C GLU A 81 -37.31 -1.95 -5.47
N VAL A 82 -37.51 -1.46 -4.24
CA VAL A 82 -38.74 -1.68 -3.45
C VAL A 82 -39.13 -0.39 -2.70
N PRO A 83 -40.41 -0.19 -2.35
CA PRO A 83 -40.80 0.83 -1.38
C PRO A 83 -40.23 0.50 0.00
N ASN A 84 -39.76 1.53 0.73
CA ASN A 84 -39.19 1.37 2.08
C ASN A 84 -38.03 0.35 2.14
N ALA A 85 -37.02 0.51 1.29
CA ALA A 85 -35.92 -0.46 1.16
C ALA A 85 -35.22 -0.81 2.49
N VAL A 86 -35.13 0.12 3.44
CA VAL A 86 -34.50 -0.11 4.76
C VAL A 86 -35.23 -1.19 5.56
N SER A 87 -36.56 -1.09 5.69
CA SER A 87 -37.35 -2.06 6.47
C SER A 87 -37.41 -3.42 5.76
N VAL A 88 -37.45 -3.41 4.42
CA VAL A 88 -37.42 -4.65 3.63
C VAL A 88 -36.07 -5.35 3.77
N ARG A 89 -34.96 -4.60 3.73
CA ARG A 89 -33.61 -5.13 3.94
C ARG A 89 -33.46 -5.74 5.33
N ALA A 90 -33.95 -5.07 6.37
CA ALA A 90 -33.91 -5.60 7.73
C ALA A 90 -34.64 -6.95 7.86
N ASN A 91 -35.83 -7.08 7.27
CA ASN A 91 -36.59 -8.34 7.26
C ASN A 91 -35.89 -9.45 6.47
N LEU A 92 -35.27 -9.13 5.33
CA LEU A 92 -34.52 -10.12 4.55
C LEU A 92 -33.25 -10.59 5.28
N LEU A 93 -32.55 -9.70 5.98
CA LEU A 93 -31.36 -10.03 6.76
C LEU A 93 -31.70 -10.92 7.97
N GLN A 94 -32.82 -10.67 8.65
CA GLN A 94 -33.32 -11.55 9.72
C GLN A 94 -33.58 -12.98 9.23
N GLN A 95 -33.85 -13.15 7.93
CA GLN A 95 -34.09 -14.43 7.29
C GLN A 95 -32.84 -15.01 6.59
N GLY A 96 -31.68 -14.34 6.69
CA GLY A 96 -30.42 -14.79 6.10
C GLY A 96 -30.31 -14.62 4.59
N ILE A 97 -31.00 -13.62 4.00
CA ILE A 97 -30.99 -13.30 2.56
C ILE A 97 -30.37 -11.90 2.36
N PRO A 98 -29.44 -11.72 1.40
CA PRO A 98 -28.92 -12.70 0.43
C PRO A 98 -27.92 -13.69 1.05
N ARG A 99 -27.84 -14.89 0.46
CA ARG A 99 -26.81 -15.88 0.81
C ARG A 99 -25.48 -15.58 0.13
N GLY A 100 -25.48 -14.73 -0.89
CA GLY A 100 -24.31 -14.28 -1.63
C GLY A 100 -23.24 -13.64 -0.75
N GLY A 101 -22.06 -14.26 -0.75
CA GLY A 101 -20.88 -13.82 -0.03
C GLY A 101 -19.80 -14.88 -0.06
N VAL A 102 -18.58 -14.47 0.27
CA VAL A 102 -17.47 -15.38 0.51
C VAL A 102 -17.83 -16.25 1.72
N VAL A 103 -17.89 -17.58 1.57
CA VAL A 103 -18.25 -18.52 2.65
C VAL A 103 -17.06 -18.71 3.60
N GLY A 104 -17.20 -18.33 4.87
CA GLY A 104 -16.17 -18.47 5.90
C GLY A 104 -16.49 -19.61 6.88
N TRP A 105 -16.24 -19.38 8.18
CA TRP A 105 -16.50 -20.37 9.23
C TRP A 105 -17.99 -20.66 9.46
N GLU A 106 -18.89 -19.85 8.92
CA GLU A 106 -20.35 -20.04 9.06
C GLU A 106 -20.84 -21.34 8.41
N ILE A 107 -20.03 -21.97 7.55
CA ILE A 107 -20.30 -23.29 6.98
C ILE A 107 -20.42 -24.39 8.04
N PHE A 108 -19.82 -24.20 9.23
CA PHE A 108 -19.86 -25.16 10.34
C PHE A 108 -21.05 -24.96 11.28
N ASP A 109 -21.68 -23.79 11.28
CA ASP A 109 -22.86 -23.51 12.12
C ASP A 109 -24.08 -24.34 11.69
N ARG A 110 -24.10 -24.74 10.41
CA ARG A 110 -25.12 -25.63 9.83
C ARG A 110 -24.66 -27.07 9.95
N GLY A 111 -24.63 -27.58 11.19
CA GLY A 111 -24.20 -28.95 11.48
C GLY A 111 -25.01 -29.97 10.68
N SER A 112 -24.32 -30.77 9.85
CA SER A 112 -24.88 -31.97 9.24
C SER A 112 -24.46 -33.18 10.04
N PHE A 113 -25.41 -33.90 10.63
CA PHE A 113 -25.16 -35.14 11.38
C PHE A 113 -24.56 -36.26 10.49
N SER A 114 -24.60 -36.12 9.17
CA SER A 114 -24.04 -37.07 8.19
C SER A 114 -22.68 -36.65 7.61
N ALA A 115 -21.99 -35.65 8.17
CA ALA A 115 -20.72 -35.19 7.64
C ALA A 115 -19.60 -36.22 7.83
N THR A 116 -18.83 -36.48 6.77
CA THR A 116 -17.63 -37.34 6.78
C THR A 116 -16.37 -36.51 7.06
N ASP A 117 -15.27 -37.15 7.49
CA ASP A 117 -13.98 -36.49 7.70
C ASP A 117 -13.49 -35.76 6.45
N PHE A 118 -13.66 -36.37 5.26
CA PHE A 118 -13.37 -35.73 3.98
C PHE A 118 -14.20 -34.46 3.77
N THR A 119 -15.50 -34.50 4.08
CA THR A 119 -16.38 -33.33 3.96
C THR A 119 -15.96 -32.21 4.93
N ASN A 120 -15.58 -32.57 6.16
CA ASN A 120 -15.07 -31.62 7.16
C ASN A 120 -13.76 -30.98 6.72
N GLN A 121 -12.86 -31.75 6.11
CA GLN A 121 -11.59 -31.25 5.56
C GLN A 121 -11.83 -30.24 4.42
N ILE A 122 -12.70 -30.57 3.46
CA ILE A 122 -13.06 -29.65 2.38
C ILE A 122 -13.74 -28.39 2.94
N ASN A 123 -14.63 -28.52 3.91
CA ASN A 123 -15.27 -27.38 4.55
C ASN A 123 -14.26 -26.50 5.31
N ARG A 124 -13.26 -27.10 5.96
CA ARG A 124 -12.17 -26.38 6.62
C ARG A 124 -11.35 -25.58 5.63
N GLN A 125 -10.97 -26.18 4.50
CA GLN A 125 -10.26 -25.48 3.42
C GLN A 125 -11.08 -24.31 2.87
N ARG A 126 -12.38 -24.52 2.63
CA ARG A 126 -13.30 -23.46 2.17
C ARG A 126 -13.41 -22.32 3.18
N ALA A 127 -13.56 -22.64 4.46
CA ALA A 127 -13.65 -21.63 5.52
C ALA A 127 -12.37 -20.79 5.61
N ILE A 128 -11.19 -21.42 5.57
CA ILE A 128 -9.89 -20.71 5.59
C ILE A 128 -9.73 -19.81 4.36
N ALA A 129 -10.01 -20.34 3.16
CA ALA A 129 -9.95 -19.55 1.93
C ALA A 129 -10.91 -18.36 1.97
N GLY A 130 -12.10 -18.56 2.56
CA GLY A 130 -13.10 -17.53 2.72
C GLY A 130 -12.69 -16.42 3.69
N GLU A 131 -12.19 -16.77 4.87
CA GLU A 131 -11.72 -15.79 5.85
C GLU A 131 -10.52 -15.00 5.35
N LEU A 132 -9.57 -15.66 4.69
CA LEU A 132 -8.44 -14.99 4.09
C LEU A 132 -8.90 -14.02 2.98
N THR A 133 -9.87 -14.42 2.15
CA THR A 133 -10.43 -13.56 1.11
C THR A 133 -11.07 -12.31 1.72
N ARG A 134 -11.89 -12.46 2.76
CA ARG A 134 -12.49 -11.33 3.49
C ARG A 134 -11.45 -10.42 4.12
N THR A 135 -10.37 -11.00 4.64
CA THR A 135 -9.27 -10.26 5.25
C THR A 135 -8.51 -9.43 4.21
N LEU A 136 -8.18 -10.02 3.05
CA LEU A 136 -7.49 -9.31 1.98
C LEU A 136 -8.36 -8.22 1.34
N GLN A 137 -9.66 -8.44 1.18
CA GLN A 137 -10.59 -7.43 0.67
C GLN A 137 -10.71 -6.17 1.57
N ARG A 138 -10.31 -6.25 2.85
CA ARG A 138 -10.27 -5.09 3.75
C ARG A 138 -9.01 -4.24 3.59
N LEU A 139 -7.98 -4.75 2.90
CA LEU A 139 -6.76 -4.00 2.65
C LEU A 139 -6.99 -2.94 1.58
N ASP A 140 -6.42 -1.75 1.78
CA ASP A 140 -6.51 -0.68 0.79
C ASP A 140 -5.79 -1.08 -0.51
N GLY A 141 -6.31 -0.61 -1.64
CA GLY A 141 -5.82 -0.98 -2.97
C GLY A 141 -6.36 -2.31 -3.52
N ILE A 142 -6.90 -3.20 -2.67
CA ILE A 142 -7.52 -4.47 -3.10
C ILE A 142 -9.03 -4.25 -3.30
N PHE A 143 -9.54 -4.62 -4.47
CA PHE A 143 -10.96 -4.59 -4.81
C PHE A 143 -11.63 -5.94 -4.57
N ASP A 144 -10.97 -7.01 -5.00
CA ASP A 144 -11.42 -8.38 -4.81
C ASP A 144 -10.22 -9.31 -4.63
N ALA A 145 -10.44 -10.46 -4.00
CA ALA A 145 -9.43 -11.49 -3.80
C ALA A 145 -10.04 -12.88 -4.01
N LYS A 146 -9.28 -13.78 -4.62
CA LYS A 146 -9.66 -15.18 -4.76
C LYS A 146 -8.48 -16.05 -4.35
N ILE A 147 -8.75 -16.99 -3.45
CA ILE A 147 -7.71 -17.85 -2.87
C ILE A 147 -7.99 -19.29 -3.27
N LEU A 148 -6.98 -19.92 -3.86
CA LEU A 148 -6.97 -21.34 -4.20
C LEU A 148 -5.96 -22.03 -3.29
N LEU A 149 -6.46 -22.94 -2.47
CA LEU A 149 -5.66 -23.74 -1.55
C LEU A 149 -5.49 -25.14 -2.14
N ASN A 150 -4.26 -25.63 -2.19
CA ASN A 150 -3.95 -27.02 -2.47
C ASN A 150 -3.15 -27.57 -1.29
N LEU A 151 -3.87 -28.07 -0.28
CA LEU A 151 -3.29 -28.63 0.94
C LEU A 151 -3.40 -30.15 0.90
N PRO A 152 -2.31 -30.89 1.16
CA PRO A 152 -2.33 -32.35 1.21
C PRO A 152 -3.14 -32.84 2.43
N ASP A 153 -3.66 -34.06 2.33
CA ASP A 153 -4.40 -34.67 3.42
C ASP A 153 -3.45 -35.08 4.56
N SER A 154 -3.63 -34.45 5.72
CA SER A 154 -2.76 -34.65 6.89
C SER A 154 -2.80 -36.05 7.49
N THR A 155 -3.82 -36.85 7.15
CA THR A 155 -4.03 -38.20 7.67
C THR A 155 -3.27 -39.29 6.92
N GLU A 156 -2.91 -39.07 5.66
CA GLU A 156 -2.25 -40.10 4.83
C GLU A 156 -0.73 -40.17 5.04
N TYR A 157 -0.12 -39.07 5.47
CA TYR A 157 1.35 -38.93 5.52
C TYR A 157 1.93 -38.86 6.94
N ILE A 158 1.23 -39.34 7.97
CA ILE A 158 1.69 -39.27 9.38
C ILE A 158 3.05 -39.98 9.57
N PHE A 159 3.32 -41.02 8.78
CA PHE A 159 4.53 -41.86 8.86
C PHE A 159 5.46 -41.72 7.65
N ALA A 160 5.21 -40.78 6.75
CA ALA A 160 6.08 -40.51 5.62
C ALA A 160 7.09 -39.41 5.99
N ASP A 161 8.39 -39.69 5.81
CA ASP A 161 9.46 -38.70 5.97
C ASP A 161 9.32 -37.55 4.95
N ASP A 162 8.65 -37.80 3.84
CA ASP A 162 8.46 -36.84 2.75
C ASP A 162 6.97 -36.52 2.57
N LYS A 163 6.50 -35.48 3.28
CA LYS A 163 5.13 -34.97 3.14
C LYS A 163 5.08 -34.03 1.94
N PRO A 164 4.15 -34.22 0.98
CA PRO A 164 3.97 -33.27 -0.11
C PRO A 164 3.70 -31.87 0.47
N GLU A 165 4.29 -30.84 -0.11
CA GLU A 165 4.12 -29.48 0.40
C GLU A 165 2.81 -28.86 -0.12
N GLY A 166 2.08 -28.19 0.77
CA GLY A 166 0.91 -27.41 0.37
C GLY A 166 1.31 -26.19 -0.46
N THR A 167 0.45 -25.82 -1.42
CA THR A 167 0.62 -24.63 -2.27
C THR A 167 -0.61 -23.74 -2.19
N VAL A 168 -0.38 -22.43 -2.30
CA VAL A 168 -1.45 -21.43 -2.26
C VAL A 168 -1.29 -20.45 -3.41
N SER A 169 -2.37 -20.26 -4.17
CA SER A 169 -2.45 -19.24 -5.21
C SER A 169 -3.47 -18.17 -4.81
N VAL A 170 -3.03 -16.93 -4.80
CA VAL A 170 -3.83 -15.76 -4.46
C VAL A 170 -3.95 -14.89 -5.71
N GLN A 171 -5.18 -14.76 -6.21
CA GLN A 171 -5.50 -13.83 -7.28
C GLN A 171 -6.09 -12.57 -6.67
N LEU A 172 -5.44 -11.44 -6.92
CA LEU A 172 -5.88 -10.13 -6.46
C LEU A 172 -6.45 -9.32 -7.63
N GLN A 173 -7.60 -8.71 -7.41
CA GLN A 173 -8.10 -7.65 -8.27
C GLN A 173 -7.76 -6.32 -7.61
N LEU A 174 -6.82 -5.58 -8.20
CA LEU A 174 -6.37 -4.30 -7.70
C LEU A 174 -7.21 -3.17 -8.27
N ARG A 175 -7.36 -2.08 -7.50
CA ARG A 175 -8.09 -0.88 -7.94
C ARG A 175 -7.35 -0.15 -9.06
N ASN A 176 -6.02 -0.09 -8.96
CA ASN A 176 -5.12 0.55 -9.90
C ASN A 176 -3.89 -0.36 -10.13
N PRO A 177 -3.23 -0.30 -11.30
CA PRO A 177 -1.94 -0.97 -11.48
C PRO A 177 -0.92 -0.41 -10.48
N GLY A 178 -0.15 -1.29 -9.83
CA GLY A 178 0.85 -0.89 -8.83
C GLY A 178 0.27 -0.41 -7.49
N ALA A 179 -0.99 -0.72 -7.16
CA ALA A 179 -1.60 -0.31 -5.89
C ALA A 179 -0.93 -0.90 -4.64
N LEU A 180 -0.17 -1.99 -4.78
CA LEU A 180 0.52 -2.66 -3.68
C LEU A 180 2.04 -2.45 -3.77
N THR A 181 2.63 -2.06 -2.65
CA THR A 181 4.09 -1.99 -2.47
C THR A 181 4.69 -3.38 -2.24
N TYR A 182 5.98 -3.55 -2.51
CA TYR A 182 6.71 -4.80 -2.24
C TYR A 182 6.53 -5.27 -0.78
N THR A 183 6.61 -4.35 0.17
CA THR A 183 6.42 -4.63 1.60
C THR A 183 5.00 -5.13 1.92
N GLN A 184 3.98 -4.62 1.21
CA GLN A 184 2.60 -5.09 1.38
C GLN A 184 2.42 -6.49 0.79
N VAL A 185 3.01 -6.76 -0.38
CA VAL A 185 2.97 -8.10 -0.99
C VAL A 185 3.69 -9.12 -0.10
N ASP A 186 4.83 -8.77 0.48
CA ASP A 186 5.55 -9.62 1.44
C ASP A 186 4.70 -9.94 2.68
N ALA A 187 4.06 -8.92 3.25
CA ALA A 187 3.16 -9.07 4.40
C ALA A 187 1.96 -9.97 4.06
N ILE A 188 1.36 -9.82 2.87
CA ILE A 188 0.27 -10.68 2.40
C ILE A 188 0.76 -12.13 2.26
N ALA A 189 1.93 -12.36 1.67
CA ALA A 189 2.51 -13.70 1.55
C ALA A 189 2.76 -14.35 2.92
N ASN A 190 3.28 -13.59 3.89
CA ASN A 190 3.49 -14.06 5.27
C ASN A 190 2.16 -14.41 5.95
N LEU A 191 1.14 -13.57 5.81
CA LEU A 191 -0.18 -13.79 6.41
C LEU A 191 -0.84 -15.06 5.84
N VAL A 192 -0.77 -15.23 4.53
CA VAL A 192 -1.34 -16.40 3.84
C VAL A 192 -0.59 -17.67 4.23
N ALA A 193 0.75 -17.63 4.25
CA ALA A 193 1.58 -18.74 4.68
C ALA A 193 1.26 -19.18 6.12
N ALA A 194 1.23 -18.23 7.06
CA ALA A 194 0.93 -18.49 8.46
C ALA A 194 -0.48 -19.07 8.67
N SER A 195 -1.46 -18.59 7.91
CA SER A 195 -2.87 -18.99 8.06
C SER A 195 -3.19 -20.36 7.45
N THR A 196 -2.41 -20.79 6.46
CA THR A 196 -2.61 -22.06 5.73
C THR A 196 -1.62 -23.14 6.15
N GLY A 197 -0.55 -22.78 6.87
CA GLY A 197 0.52 -23.68 7.27
C GLY A 197 1.46 -24.07 6.13
N VAL A 198 1.42 -23.35 5.00
CA VAL A 198 2.36 -23.57 3.88
C VAL A 198 3.61 -22.71 4.06
N LYS A 199 4.69 -23.13 3.42
CA LYS A 199 5.91 -22.33 3.30
C LYS A 199 5.65 -21.07 2.47
N LYS A 200 6.28 -19.96 2.83
CA LYS A 200 6.10 -18.67 2.14
C LYS A 200 6.46 -18.76 0.65
N GLU A 201 7.46 -19.58 0.33
CA GLU A 201 7.95 -19.83 -1.03
C GLU A 201 6.90 -20.49 -1.94
N ASN A 202 5.92 -21.17 -1.33
CA ASN A 202 4.82 -21.87 -2.01
C ASN A 202 3.54 -21.01 -2.12
N VAL A 203 3.61 -19.74 -1.72
CA VAL A 203 2.56 -18.76 -1.94
C VAL A 203 2.86 -18.00 -3.22
N THR A 204 1.93 -18.01 -4.16
CA THR A 204 2.03 -17.23 -5.40
C THR A 204 0.91 -16.20 -5.45
N ILE A 205 1.25 -14.93 -5.64
CA ILE A 205 0.29 -13.82 -5.68
C ILE A 205 0.31 -13.22 -7.08
N ILE A 206 -0.84 -13.25 -7.76
CA ILE A 206 -1.02 -12.67 -9.10
C ILE A 206 -2.04 -11.54 -9.06
N ASP A 207 -1.82 -10.49 -9.86
CA ASP A 207 -2.80 -9.42 -10.04
C ASP A 207 -3.72 -9.63 -11.26
N ASN A 208 -4.70 -8.74 -11.44
CA ASN A 208 -5.60 -8.74 -12.59
C ASN A 208 -4.95 -8.29 -13.92
N TYR A 209 -3.67 -7.96 -13.92
CA TYR A 209 -2.87 -7.60 -15.09
C TYR A 209 -1.87 -8.73 -15.46
N ALA A 210 -2.00 -9.91 -14.82
CA ALA A 210 -1.14 -11.07 -14.99
C ALA A 210 0.32 -10.86 -14.54
N ASN A 211 0.56 -9.94 -13.59
CA ASN A 211 1.85 -9.80 -12.93
C ASN A 211 1.96 -10.75 -11.74
N ASP A 212 3.04 -11.53 -11.68
CA ASP A 212 3.43 -12.28 -10.48
C ASP A 212 4.11 -11.30 -9.49
N LEU A 213 3.36 -10.89 -8.46
CA LEU A 213 3.84 -9.97 -7.43
C LEU A 213 4.84 -10.65 -6.48
N THR A 214 4.84 -11.99 -6.43
CA THR A 214 5.76 -12.79 -5.63
C THR A 214 7.07 -13.14 -6.33
N ALA A 215 7.20 -12.88 -7.64
CA ALA A 215 8.42 -13.15 -8.39
C ALA A 215 9.65 -12.44 -7.80
N MET A 216 9.48 -11.19 -7.33
CA MET A 216 10.53 -10.40 -6.69
C MET A 216 10.81 -10.82 -5.22
N LEU A 217 9.92 -11.62 -4.63
CA LEU A 217 10.03 -12.11 -3.25
C LEU A 217 10.72 -13.46 -3.18
N ARG A 218 10.64 -14.25 -4.27
CA ARG A 218 11.30 -15.53 -4.38
C ARG A 218 12.82 -15.31 -4.42
N PRO A 219 13.60 -15.87 -3.48
CA PRO A 219 15.03 -15.92 -3.68
C PRO A 219 15.26 -16.64 -5.01
N GLY A 220 16.08 -16.04 -5.88
CA GLY A 220 16.59 -16.73 -7.07
C GLY A 220 17.06 -18.11 -6.65
N ARG A 221 16.84 -19.10 -7.52
CA ARG A 221 16.95 -20.55 -7.29
C ARG A 221 18.28 -21.05 -6.69
N ASP A 222 19.23 -20.15 -6.44
CA ASP A 222 20.55 -20.36 -5.83
C ASP A 222 20.71 -19.80 -4.40
N GLY A 223 19.63 -19.37 -3.72
CA GLY A 223 19.64 -19.15 -2.26
C GLY A 223 20.59 -18.06 -1.73
N ARG A 224 21.27 -17.32 -2.61
CA ARG A 224 22.17 -16.22 -2.27
C ARG A 224 21.51 -14.91 -2.68
N LYS A 225 20.80 -14.27 -1.73
CA LYS A 225 20.53 -12.84 -1.86
C LYS A 225 21.88 -12.14 -1.79
N LEU A 226 22.44 -11.74 -2.93
CA LEU A 226 23.46 -10.71 -2.92
C LEU A 226 22.78 -9.41 -2.47
N PRO A 227 23.28 -8.71 -1.45
CA PRO A 227 22.81 -7.38 -1.12
C PRO A 227 23.10 -6.43 -2.29
N GLY A 228 22.09 -6.13 -3.11
CA GLY A 228 22.19 -5.25 -4.26
C GLY A 228 20.84 -5.07 -4.95
N PRO A 229 20.68 -4.03 -5.78
CA PRO A 229 19.49 -3.88 -6.61
C PRO A 229 19.44 -5.01 -7.66
N ASP A 230 18.47 -5.93 -7.51
CA ASP A 230 18.29 -7.10 -8.39
C ASP A 230 17.85 -6.70 -9.81
N SER A 231 17.33 -5.49 -9.99
CA SER A 231 16.94 -4.95 -11.29
C SER A 231 17.43 -3.52 -11.53
N ILE A 232 17.52 -3.15 -12.82
CA ILE A 232 17.79 -1.76 -13.25
C ILE A 232 16.72 -0.79 -12.71
N ALA A 233 15.49 -1.26 -12.48
CA ALA A 233 14.43 -0.45 -11.90
C ALA A 233 14.72 -0.11 -10.43
N ASP A 234 15.32 -1.03 -9.67
CA ASP A 234 15.71 -0.81 -8.27
C ASP A 234 16.90 0.14 -8.15
N VAL A 235 17.85 0.05 -9.10
CA VAL A 235 18.93 1.03 -9.26
C VAL A 235 18.35 2.43 -9.47
N PHE A 236 17.38 2.55 -10.37
CA PHE A 236 16.78 3.84 -10.71
C PHE A 236 15.92 4.39 -9.57
N SER A 237 15.16 3.56 -8.87
CA SER A 237 14.32 3.98 -7.73
C SER A 237 15.18 4.44 -6.55
N ALA A 238 16.22 3.69 -6.17
CA ALA A 238 17.13 4.07 -5.10
C ALA A 238 17.83 5.42 -5.38
N LYS A 239 18.25 5.62 -6.63
CA LYS A 239 18.80 6.91 -7.10
C LYS A 239 17.78 8.03 -6.95
N TYR A 240 16.57 7.83 -7.48
CA TYR A 240 15.51 8.84 -7.47
C TYR A 240 15.06 9.20 -6.04
N GLU A 241 14.97 8.23 -5.14
CA GLU A 241 14.64 8.45 -3.73
C GLU A 241 15.71 9.27 -3.02
N TYR A 242 16.98 8.93 -3.22
CA TYR A 242 18.11 9.68 -2.67
C TYR A 242 18.12 11.13 -3.17
N GLU A 243 17.99 11.34 -4.49
CA GLU A 243 17.95 12.67 -5.11
C GLU A 243 16.80 13.52 -4.52
N ASN A 244 15.59 12.96 -4.43
CA ASN A 244 14.43 13.66 -3.87
C ASN A 244 14.58 13.96 -2.38
N GLN A 245 15.20 13.06 -1.62
CA GLN A 245 15.42 13.29 -0.20
C GLN A 245 16.36 14.48 0.03
N VAL A 246 17.46 14.55 -0.72
CA VAL A 246 18.39 15.69 -0.67
C VAL A 246 17.69 16.95 -1.17
N GLN A 247 16.95 16.89 -2.28
CA GLN A 247 16.19 18.02 -2.83
C GLN A 247 15.25 18.62 -1.78
N ARG A 248 14.38 17.81 -1.15
CA ARG A 248 13.43 18.28 -0.13
C ARG A 248 14.11 18.89 1.09
N ARG A 249 15.25 18.35 1.53
CA ARG A 249 16.02 18.92 2.65
C ARG A 249 16.52 20.33 2.31
N VAL A 250 17.06 20.52 1.11
CA VAL A 250 17.55 21.84 0.68
C VAL A 250 16.39 22.82 0.44
N GLU A 251 15.31 22.39 -0.22
CA GLU A 251 14.13 23.23 -0.46
C GLU A 251 13.45 23.66 0.85
N SER A 252 13.32 22.76 1.82
CA SER A 252 12.73 23.09 3.13
C SER A 252 13.60 24.06 3.93
N MET A 253 14.92 24.00 3.77
CA MET A 253 15.84 24.98 4.35
C MET A 253 15.71 26.36 3.67
N LEU A 254 15.73 26.39 2.34
CA LEU A 254 15.67 27.65 1.57
C LEU A 254 14.31 28.33 1.68
N SER A 255 13.21 27.57 1.71
CA SER A 255 11.86 28.12 1.86
C SER A 255 11.63 28.83 3.19
N LYS A 256 12.31 28.40 4.28
CA LYS A 256 12.27 29.11 5.57
C LYS A 256 12.96 30.47 5.52
N VAL A 257 13.95 30.65 4.64
CA VAL A 257 14.71 31.89 4.53
C VAL A 257 14.10 32.84 3.49
N PHE A 258 13.71 32.31 2.33
CA PHE A 258 13.26 33.10 1.19
C PHE A 258 11.75 33.16 1.03
N GLY A 259 11.00 32.26 1.67
CA GLY A 259 9.55 32.11 1.53
C GLY A 259 9.17 30.89 0.68
N PHE A 260 7.92 30.47 0.80
CA PHE A 260 7.40 29.31 0.07
C PHE A 260 7.47 29.54 -1.45
N ASN A 261 7.90 28.52 -2.20
CA ASN A 261 8.00 28.53 -3.66
C ASN A 261 8.94 29.61 -4.26
N ARG A 262 9.92 30.08 -3.48
CA ARG A 262 10.92 31.08 -3.93
C ARG A 262 12.31 30.50 -4.18
N ALA A 263 12.45 29.18 -4.09
CA ALA A 263 13.65 28.47 -4.47
C ALA A 263 13.28 27.15 -5.14
N VAL A 264 14.02 26.79 -6.19
CA VAL A 264 13.92 25.50 -6.89
C VAL A 264 15.26 24.82 -6.79
N VAL A 265 15.28 23.58 -6.33
CA VAL A 265 16.50 22.79 -6.19
C VAL A 265 16.39 21.57 -7.09
N ARG A 266 17.48 21.23 -7.78
CA ARG A 266 17.63 19.97 -8.50
C ARG A 266 18.91 19.28 -8.08
N VAL A 267 18.81 17.99 -7.82
CA VAL A 267 19.92 17.17 -7.37
C VAL A 267 20.06 16.00 -8.33
N ASN A 268 21.28 15.73 -8.77
CA ASN A 268 21.65 14.52 -9.49
C ASN A 268 22.75 13.79 -8.73
N ALA A 269 22.50 12.52 -8.43
CA ALA A 269 23.45 11.68 -7.70
C ALA A 269 23.96 10.53 -8.58
N ASP A 270 25.27 10.36 -8.59
CA ASP A 270 25.96 9.20 -9.13
C ASP A 270 26.29 8.28 -7.95
N LEU A 271 25.70 7.09 -7.92
CA LEU A 271 25.81 6.14 -6.81
C LEU A 271 26.63 4.93 -7.25
N ASP A 272 27.56 4.51 -6.40
CA ASP A 272 28.21 3.22 -6.48
C ASP A 272 27.27 2.15 -5.94
N LEU A 273 26.75 1.30 -6.81
CA LEU A 273 25.86 0.20 -6.44
C LEU A 273 26.57 -1.15 -6.53
N ASP A 274 27.89 -1.12 -6.68
CA ASP A 274 28.70 -2.33 -6.75
C ASP A 274 28.81 -2.96 -5.36
N TYR A 275 28.28 -4.17 -5.23
CA TYR A 275 28.52 -5.01 -4.07
C TYR A 275 29.88 -5.70 -4.23
N GLN A 276 30.79 -5.48 -3.28
CA GLN A 276 32.12 -6.11 -3.30
C GLN A 276 32.41 -6.81 -1.98
N GLU A 277 32.70 -8.12 -2.06
CA GLU A 277 33.27 -8.89 -0.98
C GLU A 277 34.77 -9.06 -1.21
N GLN A 278 35.59 -8.55 -0.30
CA GLN A 278 37.03 -8.73 -0.33
C GLN A 278 37.46 -9.55 0.89
N LYS A 279 38.03 -10.73 0.64
CA LYS A 279 38.74 -11.52 1.65
C LYS A 279 40.24 -11.28 1.49
N SER A 280 40.84 -10.61 2.46
CA SER A 280 42.29 -10.44 2.54
C SER A 280 42.85 -11.40 3.58
N GLU A 281 43.87 -12.18 3.21
CA GLU A 281 44.60 -13.06 4.11
C GLU A 281 46.05 -12.59 4.18
N THR A 282 46.46 -12.07 5.33
CA THR A 282 47.86 -11.64 5.56
C THR A 282 48.54 -12.64 6.48
N PHE A 283 49.68 -13.17 6.06
CA PHE A 283 50.51 -14.09 6.83
C PHE A 283 51.67 -13.33 7.49
N ALA A 284 52.03 -13.70 8.72
CA ALA A 284 53.21 -13.15 9.38
C ALA A 284 54.51 -13.71 8.78
N ASP A 285 55.56 -12.90 8.74
CA ASP A 285 56.86 -13.25 8.14
C ASP A 285 57.61 -14.38 8.89
N LYS A 286 57.27 -14.63 10.16
CA LYS A 286 57.89 -15.68 10.99
C LYS A 286 56.81 -16.49 11.71
N GLY A 287 56.87 -17.82 11.56
CA GLY A 287 56.04 -18.75 12.30
C GLY A 287 56.60 -19.06 13.69
N VAL A 288 55.71 -19.43 14.61
CA VAL A 288 56.09 -19.92 15.95
C VAL A 288 56.20 -21.45 15.87
N PRO A 289 57.29 -22.09 16.34
CA PRO A 289 57.42 -23.54 16.30
C PRO A 289 56.35 -24.19 17.19
N ARG A 290 55.55 -25.10 16.61
CA ARG A 290 54.47 -25.84 17.30
C ARG A 290 54.90 -27.23 17.72
N SER A 291 55.74 -27.89 16.91
CA SER A 291 56.26 -29.23 17.19
C SER A 291 57.63 -29.37 16.58
N GLU A 292 58.54 -29.99 17.32
CA GLU A 292 59.89 -30.29 16.89
C GLU A 292 60.18 -31.75 17.16
N GLN A 293 60.60 -32.48 16.12
CA GLN A 293 61.05 -33.85 16.22
C GLN A 293 62.52 -33.91 15.84
N GLU A 294 63.36 -34.32 16.78
CA GLU A 294 64.77 -34.59 16.56
C GLU A 294 65.03 -36.10 16.65
N LYS A 295 65.66 -36.65 15.61
CA LYS A 295 66.16 -38.02 15.59
C LYS A 295 67.67 -37.97 15.50
N TYR A 296 68.33 -38.48 16.54
CA TYR A 296 69.78 -38.68 16.56
C TYR A 296 70.06 -40.17 16.46
N GLU A 297 70.77 -40.55 15.41
CA GLU A 297 71.33 -41.90 15.26
C GLU A 297 72.85 -41.78 15.28
N THR A 298 73.46 -42.34 16.33
CA THR A 298 74.92 -42.44 16.44
C THR A 298 75.30 -43.89 16.25
N TYR A 299 76.07 -44.18 15.20
CA TYR A 299 76.66 -45.49 14.97
C TYR A 299 78.12 -45.43 15.39
N GLU A 300 78.46 -46.18 16.43
CA GLU A 300 79.84 -46.42 16.85
C GLU A 300 80.17 -47.89 16.61
N GLY A 301 81.16 -48.13 15.76
CA GLY A 301 81.61 -49.49 15.44
C GLY A 301 83.12 -49.56 15.34
N THR A 302 83.66 -50.69 15.79
CA THR A 302 85.04 -51.09 15.50
C THR A 302 85.00 -52.15 14.42
N GLY A 303 85.38 -51.78 13.21
CA GLY A 303 85.54 -52.70 12.09
C GLY A 303 87.01 -52.85 11.75
N SER A 304 87.46 -54.09 11.58
CA SER A 304 88.72 -54.33 10.88
C SER A 304 88.50 -53.95 9.42
N SER A 305 89.27 -52.99 8.91
CA SER A 305 89.36 -52.78 7.47
C SER A 305 89.75 -54.10 6.81
N SER A 306 88.85 -54.68 6.01
CA SER A 306 89.21 -55.78 5.12
C SER A 306 90.26 -55.23 4.16
N VAL A 307 91.53 -55.53 4.45
CA VAL A 307 92.65 -55.30 3.55
C VAL A 307 92.40 -56.23 2.36
N GLY A 308 91.85 -55.69 1.28
CA GLY A 308 91.94 -56.35 -0.03
C GLY A 308 93.42 -56.63 -0.30
N VAL A 309 93.73 -57.88 -0.68
CA VAL A 309 95.10 -58.35 -0.88
C VAL A 309 95.84 -57.37 -1.82
N PRO A 310 96.89 -56.68 -1.36
CA PRO A 310 97.66 -55.79 -2.22
C PRO A 310 98.32 -56.61 -3.32
N GLY A 311 98.04 -56.29 -4.59
CA GLY A 311 98.79 -56.83 -5.71
C GLY A 311 100.28 -56.51 -5.51
N THR A 312 101.12 -57.54 -5.59
CA THR A 312 102.56 -57.37 -5.54
C THR A 312 103.06 -57.07 -6.94
N ASP A 313 103.71 -55.92 -7.14
CA ASP A 313 104.76 -55.81 -8.16
C ASP A 313 106.04 -56.37 -7.55
N THR A 314 106.77 -57.15 -8.35
CA THR A 314 107.99 -57.84 -7.95
C THR A 314 109.10 -56.83 -7.63
N ASN A 315 109.84 -57.14 -6.54
CA ASN A 315 111.18 -56.63 -6.22
C ASN A 315 111.28 -55.27 -5.48
N ILE A 316 111.02 -55.28 -4.16
CA ILE A 316 111.73 -54.41 -3.20
C ILE A 316 111.88 -55.10 -1.83
N THR A 317 113.10 -55.08 -1.31
CA THR A 317 113.53 -55.66 -0.03
C THR A 317 113.50 -54.61 1.09
N GLN A 318 112.32 -54.27 1.61
CA GLN A 318 112.17 -53.67 2.94
C GLN A 318 110.69 -53.67 3.35
N TYR A 319 110.34 -54.47 4.36
CA TYR A 319 109.01 -54.45 4.97
C TYR A 319 108.89 -53.25 5.90
N LYS A 320 108.02 -52.29 5.57
CA LYS A 320 107.52 -51.32 6.54
C LYS A 320 106.43 -52.03 7.37
N ALA A 321 106.63 -52.12 8.68
CA ALA A 321 105.58 -52.55 9.59
C ALA A 321 104.47 -51.49 9.57
N THR A 322 103.29 -51.86 9.05
CA THR A 322 102.08 -51.05 9.10
C THR A 322 101.43 -51.26 10.45
N ASP A 323 101.29 -50.17 11.21
CA ASP A 323 100.61 -50.12 12.49
C ASP A 323 99.16 -50.61 12.35
N SER A 324 98.76 -51.57 13.17
CA SER A 324 97.39 -52.11 13.19
C SER A 324 96.51 -51.14 13.98
N GLY A 325 96.24 -49.98 13.40
CA GLY A 325 95.28 -49.02 13.94
C GLY A 325 93.87 -49.55 13.80
N VAL A 326 93.21 -49.82 14.93
CA VAL A 326 91.75 -50.01 14.96
C VAL A 326 91.12 -48.69 14.51
N THR A 327 90.61 -48.63 13.29
CA THR A 327 89.87 -47.47 12.81
C THR A 327 88.48 -47.51 13.44
N GLN A 328 88.28 -46.70 14.48
CA GLN A 328 86.95 -46.38 14.99
C GLN A 328 86.23 -45.53 13.94
N TYR A 329 85.08 -45.99 13.46
CA TYR A 329 84.20 -45.16 12.65
C TYR A 329 83.02 -44.71 13.51
N LYS A 330 82.81 -43.40 13.52
CA LYS A 330 81.65 -42.75 14.11
C LYS A 330 80.84 -42.15 12.97
N ALA A 331 79.61 -42.61 12.79
CA ALA A 331 78.67 -42.00 11.87
C ALA A 331 77.52 -41.40 12.68
N GLU A 332 77.36 -40.09 12.56
CA GLU A 332 76.28 -39.34 13.20
C GLU A 332 75.27 -38.95 12.13
N LYS A 333 74.01 -39.29 12.34
CA LYS A 333 72.89 -38.81 11.54
C LYS A 333 71.94 -38.04 12.45
N SER A 334 71.76 -36.77 12.14
CA SER A 334 70.79 -35.88 12.81
C SER A 334 69.72 -35.49 11.82
N GLU A 335 68.47 -35.75 12.18
CA GLU A 335 67.28 -35.35 11.43
C GLU A 335 66.42 -34.48 12.36
N ARG A 336 66.17 -33.22 11.97
CA ARG A 336 65.34 -32.27 12.72
C ARG A 336 64.18 -31.82 11.83
N THR A 337 62.96 -32.06 12.28
CA THR A 337 61.73 -31.62 11.63
C THR A 337 61.00 -30.66 12.57
N THR A 338 60.94 -29.38 12.21
CA THR A 338 60.22 -28.34 12.98
C THR A 338 58.98 -27.90 12.21
N ASN A 339 57.81 -28.10 12.81
CA ASN A 339 56.54 -27.61 12.31
C ASN A 339 56.26 -26.23 12.87
N TYR A 340 56.02 -25.24 12.01
CA TYR A 340 55.70 -23.87 12.40
C TYR A 340 54.21 -23.59 12.23
N GLU A 341 53.62 -22.89 13.20
CA GLU A 341 52.31 -22.26 13.05
C GLU A 341 52.54 -20.80 12.63
N ILE A 342 51.99 -20.38 11.49
CA ILE A 342 52.09 -19.01 11.00
C ILE A 342 50.83 -18.26 11.40
N SER A 343 50.97 -17.11 12.05
CA SER A 343 49.82 -16.26 12.36
C SER A 343 49.18 -15.77 11.07
N LYS A 344 47.86 -15.93 10.98
CA LYS A 344 47.01 -15.49 9.86
C LYS A 344 46.08 -14.40 10.36
N VAL A 345 46.06 -13.26 9.67
CA VAL A 345 45.02 -12.24 9.85
C VAL A 345 44.08 -12.33 8.65
N GLU A 346 42.83 -12.67 8.91
CA GLU A 346 41.75 -12.66 7.91
C GLU A 346 40.95 -11.35 8.07
N GLU A 347 41.00 -10.47 7.06
CA GLU A 347 40.10 -9.32 6.96
C GLU A 347 39.01 -9.65 5.95
N PHE A 348 37.77 -9.67 6.41
CA PHE A 348 36.59 -9.78 5.56
C PHE A 348 35.96 -8.39 5.44
N ARG A 349 36.10 -7.77 4.28
CA ARG A 349 35.51 -6.46 3.99
C ARG A 349 34.34 -6.62 3.03
N VAL A 350 33.18 -6.17 3.48
CA VAL A 350 31.97 -6.08 2.66
C VAL A 350 31.73 -4.61 2.33
N ALA A 351 31.84 -4.23 1.06
CA ALA A 351 31.42 -2.93 0.57
C ALA A 351 29.93 -2.97 0.27
N ALA A 352 29.14 -2.22 1.04
CA ALA A 352 27.71 -2.09 0.82
C ALA A 352 27.44 -1.16 -0.39
N PRO A 353 26.44 -1.48 -1.22
CA PRO A 353 26.00 -0.59 -2.30
C PRO A 353 25.37 0.69 -1.72
N GLY A 354 25.47 1.80 -2.45
CA GLY A 354 24.87 3.10 -2.11
C GLY A 354 25.88 4.21 -1.80
N LYS A 355 27.18 4.00 -2.01
CA LYS A 355 28.18 5.05 -1.81
C LYS A 355 28.04 6.13 -2.89
N VAL A 356 27.96 7.39 -2.52
CA VAL A 356 27.89 8.49 -3.50
C VAL A 356 29.26 8.64 -4.18
N LYS A 357 29.29 8.47 -5.52
CA LYS A 357 30.46 8.72 -6.39
C LYS A 357 30.60 10.17 -6.77
N ARG A 358 29.49 10.85 -7.05
CA ARG A 358 29.46 12.27 -7.42
C ARG A 358 28.09 12.86 -7.18
N LEU A 359 28.05 14.13 -6.79
CA LEU A 359 26.82 14.87 -6.61
C LEU A 359 26.84 16.17 -7.40
N THR A 360 25.77 16.44 -8.13
CA THR A 360 25.56 17.69 -8.86
C THR A 360 24.29 18.35 -8.34
N VAL A 361 24.40 19.58 -7.84
CA VAL A 361 23.28 20.32 -7.28
C VAL A 361 23.13 21.66 -7.98
N GLY A 362 21.94 21.91 -8.52
CA GLY A 362 21.54 23.20 -9.05
C GLY A 362 20.51 23.85 -8.14
N VAL A 363 20.73 25.11 -7.79
CA VAL A 363 19.81 25.92 -6.98
C VAL A 363 19.46 27.19 -7.72
N TRP A 364 18.16 27.41 -7.91
CA TRP A 364 17.61 28.67 -8.40
C TRP A 364 16.85 29.37 -7.29
N ILE A 365 17.09 30.67 -7.14
CA ILE A 365 16.42 31.49 -6.13
C ILE A 365 15.74 32.65 -6.84
N ASP A 366 14.48 32.89 -6.46
CA ASP A 366 13.65 33.94 -7.01
C ASP A 366 14.13 35.35 -6.62
N GLY A 367 14.42 36.17 -7.62
CA GLY A 367 14.77 37.58 -7.48
C GLY A 367 16.25 37.89 -7.74
N ASN A 368 16.72 39.02 -7.23
CA ASN A 368 18.11 39.48 -7.40
C ASN A 368 18.83 39.48 -6.04
N LEU A 369 19.75 38.55 -5.82
CA LEU A 369 20.56 38.50 -4.60
C LEU A 369 21.94 39.11 -4.82
N PRO A 370 22.42 39.97 -3.89
CA PRO A 370 23.81 40.44 -3.89
C PRO A 370 24.79 39.27 -3.88
N ALA A 371 25.95 39.44 -4.52
CA ALA A 371 26.98 38.39 -4.63
C ALA A 371 27.38 37.79 -3.26
N ALA A 372 27.52 38.64 -2.23
CA ALA A 372 27.85 38.19 -0.88
C ALA A 372 26.78 37.28 -0.24
N THR A 373 25.50 37.52 -0.54
CA THR A 373 24.41 36.66 -0.05
C THR A 373 24.37 35.34 -0.81
N ARG A 374 24.63 35.38 -2.12
CA ARG A 374 24.72 34.18 -2.97
C ARG A 374 25.82 33.24 -2.50
N GLU A 375 26.99 33.78 -2.13
CA GLU A 375 28.10 33.00 -1.60
C GLU A 375 27.76 32.35 -0.25
N LYS A 376 27.05 33.07 0.64
CA LYS A 376 26.56 32.48 1.90
C LYS A 376 25.59 31.33 1.65
N VAL A 377 24.68 31.49 0.69
CA VAL A 377 23.75 30.41 0.32
C VAL A 377 24.51 29.23 -0.27
N TYR A 378 25.48 29.48 -1.15
CA TYR A 378 26.36 28.44 -1.70
C TYR A 378 27.03 27.64 -0.58
N ASN A 379 27.70 28.30 0.36
CA ASN A 379 28.39 27.64 1.47
C ASN A 379 27.43 26.85 2.37
N THR A 380 26.23 27.39 2.61
CA THR A 380 25.22 26.73 3.44
C THR A 380 24.65 25.49 2.75
N VAL A 381 24.33 25.58 1.46
CA VAL A 381 23.85 24.44 0.67
C VAL A 381 24.94 23.39 0.52
N ALA A 382 26.19 23.80 0.27
CA ALA A 382 27.33 22.88 0.20
C ALA A 382 27.50 22.08 1.49
N ALA A 383 27.38 22.73 2.65
CA ALA A 383 27.46 22.08 3.95
C ALA A 383 26.24 21.17 4.22
N ALA A 384 25.03 21.60 3.89
CA ALA A 384 23.80 20.84 4.13
C ALA A 384 23.73 19.57 3.28
N VAL A 385 24.28 19.61 2.07
CA VAL A 385 24.31 18.51 1.12
C VAL A 385 25.54 17.59 1.34
N GLY A 386 26.62 18.11 1.91
CA GLY A 386 27.87 17.38 2.08
C GLY A 386 28.68 17.31 0.78
N ILE A 387 28.78 18.44 0.08
CA ILE A 387 29.58 18.58 -1.15
C ILE A 387 31.06 18.42 -0.81
N MET A 388 31.74 17.51 -1.53
CA MET A 388 33.19 17.28 -1.41
C MET A 388 33.87 17.53 -2.74
N GLN A 389 34.82 18.46 -2.77
CA GLN A 389 35.55 18.79 -4.00
C GLN A 389 36.48 17.66 -4.44
N GLU A 390 37.02 16.89 -3.50
CA GLU A 390 37.82 15.68 -3.78
C GLU A 390 37.02 14.59 -4.49
N ARG A 391 35.70 14.52 -4.25
CA ARG A 391 34.78 13.60 -4.92
C ARG A 391 34.41 14.05 -6.34
N GLY A 392 34.71 15.30 -6.71
CA GLY A 392 34.32 15.89 -7.99
C GLY A 392 32.88 16.40 -8.03
N ASP A 393 32.31 16.73 -6.86
CA ASP A 393 30.98 17.29 -6.74
C ASP A 393 30.90 18.72 -7.31
N GLN A 394 29.72 19.08 -7.82
CA GLN A 394 29.45 20.42 -8.37
C GLN A 394 28.19 21.02 -7.74
N LEU A 395 28.29 22.28 -7.34
CA LEU A 395 27.16 23.08 -6.85
C LEU A 395 27.11 24.37 -7.67
N THR A 396 25.91 24.72 -8.14
CA THR A 396 25.67 25.98 -8.85
C THR A 396 24.47 26.67 -8.23
N VAL A 397 24.62 27.96 -7.90
CA VAL A 397 23.56 28.79 -7.34
C VAL A 397 23.34 29.98 -8.27
N GLU A 398 22.18 30.04 -8.91
CA GLU A 398 21.78 31.14 -9.80
C GLU A 398 20.53 31.83 -9.29
N THR A 399 20.35 33.09 -9.69
CA THR A 399 19.22 33.93 -9.29
C THR A 399 18.49 34.44 -10.51
N ILE A 400 17.22 34.11 -10.64
CA ILE A 400 16.34 34.54 -11.73
C ILE A 400 14.99 34.95 -11.17
N GLU A 401 14.27 35.85 -11.83
CA GLU A 401 12.92 36.25 -11.40
C GLU A 401 11.90 35.23 -11.89
N PHE A 402 11.10 34.67 -10.98
CA PHE A 402 10.13 33.63 -11.30
C PHE A 402 8.81 34.25 -11.81
N SER A 403 8.11 33.53 -12.69
CA SER A 403 6.79 33.96 -13.18
C SER A 403 5.74 33.90 -12.07
N LYS A 404 5.10 35.04 -11.77
CA LYS A 404 3.99 35.09 -10.80
C LYS A 404 2.69 34.63 -11.47
N PRO A 405 1.93 33.70 -10.86
CA PRO A 405 0.58 33.38 -11.32
C PRO A 405 -0.31 34.64 -11.29
N PRO A 406 -1.23 34.80 -12.25
CA PRO A 406 -2.13 35.95 -12.28
C PRO A 406 -3.01 35.97 -11.02
N GLU A 407 -3.07 37.13 -10.37
CA GLU A 407 -3.93 37.37 -9.21
C GLU A 407 -5.40 37.36 -9.66
N PRO A 408 -6.31 36.64 -8.98
CA PRO A 408 -7.69 36.54 -9.42
C PRO A 408 -8.41 37.89 -9.26
N GLU A 409 -8.92 38.44 -10.36
CA GLU A 409 -9.67 39.70 -10.35
C GLU A 409 -10.98 39.56 -9.56
N PRO A 410 -11.35 40.57 -8.74
CA PRO A 410 -12.63 40.58 -8.03
C PRO A 410 -13.79 40.71 -9.02
N LEU A 411 -14.73 39.75 -8.95
CA LEU A 411 -15.93 39.73 -9.78
C LEU A 411 -16.93 40.80 -9.33
N GLU A 412 -17.13 41.84 -10.15
CA GLU A 412 -18.21 42.82 -9.94
C GLU A 412 -19.56 42.24 -10.40
N ILE A 413 -20.46 41.96 -9.45
CA ILE A 413 -21.79 41.40 -9.72
C ILE A 413 -22.79 42.55 -9.93
N PRO A 414 -23.44 42.66 -11.10
CA PRO A 414 -24.39 43.73 -11.38
C PRO A 414 -25.72 43.54 -10.61
N TRP A 415 -26.37 44.64 -10.22
CA TRP A 415 -27.56 44.66 -9.34
C TRP A 415 -28.78 43.88 -9.87
N ASN A 416 -28.88 43.72 -11.19
CA ASN A 416 -29.90 42.89 -11.85
C ASN A 416 -29.70 41.39 -11.58
N ALA A 417 -28.45 40.93 -11.41
CA ALA A 417 -28.15 39.57 -10.99
C ALA A 417 -28.58 39.31 -9.54
N ILE A 418 -28.58 40.33 -8.67
CA ILE A 418 -29.06 40.24 -7.28
C ILE A 418 -30.59 40.06 -7.24
N ILE A 419 -31.34 40.78 -8.08
CA ILE A 419 -32.81 40.65 -8.15
C ILE A 419 -33.22 39.32 -8.79
N ALA A 420 -32.52 38.88 -9.84
CA ALA A 420 -32.72 37.55 -10.42
C ALA A 420 -32.35 36.43 -9.44
N ALA A 421 -31.31 36.63 -8.63
CA ALA A 421 -30.95 35.73 -7.53
C ALA A 421 -31.99 35.74 -6.40
N PHE A 422 -32.68 36.85 -6.13
CA PHE A 422 -33.74 36.90 -5.12
C PHE A 422 -35.01 36.15 -5.56
N VAL A 423 -35.44 36.34 -6.81
CA VAL A 423 -36.57 35.59 -7.39
C VAL A 423 -36.19 34.12 -7.54
N GLY A 424 -34.96 33.84 -7.98
CA GLY A 424 -34.38 32.51 -8.05
C GLY A 424 -34.26 31.83 -6.68
N THR A 425 -33.93 32.56 -5.61
CA THR A 425 -33.84 32.00 -4.24
C THR A 425 -35.22 31.74 -3.64
N VAL A 426 -36.25 32.55 -3.90
CA VAL A 426 -37.63 32.24 -3.47
C VAL A 426 -38.17 31.01 -4.21
N LEU A 427 -37.88 30.89 -5.51
CA LEU A 427 -38.27 29.73 -6.30
C LEU A 427 -37.45 28.49 -5.90
N LEU A 428 -36.15 28.65 -5.59
CA LEU A 428 -35.33 27.60 -5.00
C LEU A 428 -35.73 27.26 -3.58
N LEU A 429 -36.25 28.18 -2.77
CA LEU A 429 -36.74 27.91 -1.42
C LEU A 429 -38.04 27.13 -1.46
N THR A 430 -38.95 27.43 -2.38
CA THR A 430 -40.15 26.60 -2.60
C THR A 430 -39.76 25.21 -3.12
N ILE A 431 -38.81 25.12 -4.05
CA ILE A 431 -38.21 23.84 -4.49
C ILE A 431 -37.46 23.17 -3.33
N ALA A 432 -36.80 23.90 -2.44
CA ALA A 432 -36.06 23.38 -1.30
C ALA A 432 -37.00 22.93 -0.17
N ILE A 433 -38.18 23.51 -0.03
CA ILE A 433 -39.24 23.02 0.88
C ILE A 433 -39.81 21.71 0.33
N ILE A 434 -40.04 21.65 -0.99
CA ILE A 434 -40.42 20.42 -1.70
C ILE A 434 -39.30 19.36 -1.60
N ALA A 435 -38.04 19.78 -1.69
CA ALA A 435 -36.86 18.93 -1.59
C ALA A 435 -36.54 18.54 -0.15
N ARG A 436 -36.86 19.36 0.86
CA ARG A 436 -36.65 19.05 2.28
C ARG A 436 -37.60 17.96 2.74
N ARG A 437 -38.83 17.93 2.20
CA ARG A 437 -39.76 16.80 2.37
C ARG A 437 -39.31 15.55 1.59
N SER A 438 -38.48 15.71 0.55
CA SER A 438 -37.89 14.61 -0.22
C SER A 438 -36.51 14.15 0.28
N SER A 439 -35.84 14.97 1.10
CA SER A 439 -34.43 14.80 1.45
C SER A 439 -34.23 13.77 2.56
N PRO A 440 -33.21 12.91 2.45
CA PRO A 440 -32.90 11.87 3.42
C PRO A 440 -32.59 12.41 4.84
N ALA A 441 -32.21 13.67 5.00
CA ALA A 441 -31.92 14.29 6.30
C ALA A 441 -33.16 14.51 7.18
N ALA A 442 -34.36 14.69 6.60
CA ALA A 442 -35.62 14.73 7.35
C ALA A 442 -36.10 13.32 7.76
N LYS A 443 -35.61 12.26 7.09
CA LYS A 443 -35.84 10.87 7.48
C LYS A 443 -34.98 10.48 8.69
N ALA A 444 -33.75 10.97 8.78
CA ALA A 444 -32.87 10.71 9.92
C ALA A 444 -33.44 11.25 11.25
N ARG A 445 -33.95 12.48 11.25
CA ARG A 445 -34.53 13.09 12.47
C ARG A 445 -35.81 12.42 12.97
N ARG A 446 -36.63 11.89 12.06
CA ARG A 446 -37.83 11.11 12.43
C ARG A 446 -37.50 9.69 12.87
N ALA A 447 -36.44 9.09 12.34
CA ALA A 447 -35.96 7.81 12.81
C ALA A 447 -35.43 7.92 14.25
N GLU A 448 -34.78 9.04 14.58
CA GLU A 448 -34.29 9.35 15.94
C GLU A 448 -35.44 9.64 16.92
N GLU A 449 -36.51 10.32 16.48
CA GLU A 449 -37.73 10.57 17.26
C GLU A 449 -38.57 9.29 17.51
N LEU A 450 -38.58 8.34 16.56
CA LEU A 450 -39.23 7.03 16.72
C LEU A 450 -38.41 6.02 17.55
N LEU A 451 -37.11 6.26 17.73
CA LEU A 451 -36.23 5.47 18.61
C LEU A 451 -36.23 5.97 20.06
N GLY A 452 -36.79 7.15 20.33
CA GLY A 452 -36.84 7.78 21.65
C GLY A 452 -38.14 7.59 22.44
N GLU A 453 -39.14 6.89 21.88
CA GLU A 453 -40.39 6.59 22.59
C GLU A 453 -40.36 5.14 23.09
N GLU A 454 -39.97 4.97 24.36
CA GLU A 454 -39.93 3.69 25.06
C GLU A 454 -41.30 3.02 25.09
N LEU A 455 -41.39 1.79 24.56
CA LEU A 455 -42.41 0.81 24.93
C LEU A 455 -41.74 -0.33 25.71
N PRO A 456 -42.35 -0.80 26.81
CA PRO A 456 -41.70 -1.64 27.80
C PRO A 456 -41.43 -3.05 27.26
N ALA A 457 -40.21 -3.53 27.47
CA ALA A 457 -39.82 -4.90 27.19
C ALA A 457 -40.21 -5.82 28.35
N GLU A 458 -40.99 -6.86 28.05
CA GLU A 458 -41.04 -8.10 28.83
C GLU A 458 -40.46 -9.24 27.97
N GLY A 459 -39.29 -9.74 28.42
CA GLY A 459 -38.83 -11.13 28.30
C GLY A 459 -38.41 -11.69 26.93
N VAL A 460 -37.11 -11.91 26.73
CA VAL A 460 -36.43 -13.22 26.91
C VAL A 460 -34.95 -13.10 26.50
N ILE A 461 -34.08 -13.67 27.33
CA ILE A 461 -32.62 -13.57 27.36
C ILE A 461 -31.97 -14.69 26.54
N VAL A 462 -30.98 -14.36 25.71
CA VAL A 462 -29.71 -15.11 25.50
C VAL A 462 -28.66 -14.04 25.10
N GLY A 463 -27.80 -13.51 25.98
CA GLY A 463 -26.54 -14.12 26.43
C GLY A 463 -25.55 -14.23 25.25
N SER A 464 -24.58 -13.36 25.02
CA SER A 464 -23.53 -12.90 25.94
C SER A 464 -22.95 -11.55 25.48
N LYS A 465 -22.58 -10.74 26.48
CA LYS A 465 -22.03 -9.39 26.38
C LYS A 465 -20.61 -9.39 25.80
N ILE A 466 -20.34 -8.40 24.96
CA ILE A 466 -19.08 -7.64 25.01
C ILE A 466 -19.21 -6.74 26.25
N ASP A 467 -18.30 -6.91 27.20
CA ASP A 467 -18.21 -6.02 28.36
C ASP A 467 -17.72 -4.64 27.91
N THR A 468 -18.54 -3.67 28.24
CA THR A 468 -18.25 -2.25 28.30
C THR A 468 -17.42 -1.94 29.55
N LEU A 469 -17.13 -0.63 29.68
CA LEU A 469 -16.72 0.15 30.86
C LEU A 469 -15.32 0.75 30.62
N VAL A 470 -15.11 2.06 30.73
CA VAL A 470 -15.60 2.91 31.82
C VAL A 470 -15.88 4.34 31.35
N GLU A 471 -17.03 4.83 31.81
CA GLU A 471 -17.49 6.21 31.94
C GLU A 471 -16.44 7.17 32.51
N ASP A 472 -16.44 8.45 32.11
CA ASP A 472 -16.73 9.48 33.10
C ASP A 472 -17.22 10.81 32.50
N LYS A 473 -18.02 11.50 33.32
CA LYS A 473 -18.79 12.72 33.00
C LYS A 473 -18.00 14.02 33.20
N LEU A 474 -18.57 15.08 32.60
CA LEU A 474 -18.46 16.54 32.83
C LEU A 474 -17.41 17.30 31.98
N PRO A 475 -17.59 18.62 31.74
CA PRO A 475 -18.78 19.41 31.40
C PRO A 475 -18.56 20.22 30.09
N ALA A 476 -19.44 21.19 29.82
CA ALA A 476 -19.42 22.09 28.66
C ALA A 476 -18.12 22.92 28.46
N GLU A 477 -17.97 23.45 27.24
CA GLU A 477 -16.95 24.37 26.70
C GLU A 477 -15.67 23.74 26.09
N GLU A 478 -15.73 23.48 24.77
CA GLU A 478 -14.81 24.00 23.74
C GLU A 478 -15.01 23.21 22.43
N ALA A 479 -15.58 23.87 21.42
CA ALA A 479 -15.65 23.32 20.07
C ALA A 479 -14.25 23.37 19.43
N ALA A 480 -13.45 22.34 19.65
CA ALA A 480 -12.23 22.09 18.90
C ALA A 480 -12.56 21.38 17.58
N ALA A 481 -12.05 21.95 16.50
CA ALA A 481 -12.13 21.44 15.14
C ALA A 481 -11.69 19.97 15.06
N ILE A 482 -12.52 19.14 14.42
CA ILE A 482 -12.07 17.83 13.93
C ILE A 482 -11.03 18.13 12.85
N GLU A 483 -9.75 17.93 13.16
CA GLU A 483 -8.66 18.09 12.22
C GLU A 483 -8.79 17.04 11.10
N LEU A 484 -9.28 17.47 9.94
CA LEU A 484 -9.15 16.72 8.68
C LEU A 484 -7.68 16.40 8.45
N THR A 485 -7.38 15.14 8.10
CA THR A 485 -6.03 14.68 7.76
C THR A 485 -5.47 15.49 6.58
N PRO A 486 -4.14 15.73 6.50
CA PRO A 486 -3.52 16.55 5.46
C PRO A 486 -3.82 16.07 4.03
N GLU A 487 -3.98 14.76 3.83
CA GLU A 487 -4.29 14.17 2.52
C GLU A 487 -5.74 14.39 2.10
N GLU A 488 -6.69 14.32 3.03
CA GLU A 488 -8.11 14.58 2.73
C GLU A 488 -8.36 16.05 2.38
N ARG A 489 -7.63 16.99 3.00
CA ARG A 489 -7.66 18.41 2.61
C ARG A 489 -7.14 18.61 1.19
N ALA A 490 -5.97 18.05 0.88
CA ALA A 490 -5.36 18.17 -0.44
C ALA A 490 -6.20 17.52 -1.55
N ARG A 491 -6.96 16.47 -1.22
CA ARG A 491 -7.87 15.80 -2.16
C ARG A 491 -9.15 16.60 -2.39
N ASN A 492 -9.73 17.16 -1.33
CA ASN A 492 -10.88 18.06 -1.43
C ASN A 492 -10.52 19.35 -2.19
N GLU A 493 -9.35 19.93 -1.94
CA GLU A 493 -8.85 21.10 -2.67
C GLU A 493 -8.65 20.81 -4.15
N ARG A 494 -8.07 19.65 -4.50
CA ARG A 494 -7.93 19.22 -5.90
C ARG A 494 -9.28 18.98 -6.58
N GLN A 495 -10.24 18.35 -5.91
CA GLN A 495 -11.58 18.16 -6.46
C GLN A 495 -12.31 19.50 -6.67
N GLN A 496 -12.22 20.42 -5.72
CA GLN A 496 -12.79 21.76 -5.85
C GLN A 496 -12.12 22.55 -6.97
N ALA A 497 -10.80 22.42 -7.15
CA ALA A 497 -10.07 23.05 -8.24
C ALA A 497 -10.48 22.50 -9.62
N ILE A 498 -10.66 21.17 -9.74
CA ILE A 498 -11.13 20.54 -10.98
C ILE A 498 -12.58 20.94 -11.28
N GLU A 499 -13.46 20.97 -10.27
CA GLU A 499 -14.86 21.38 -10.46
C GLU A 499 -14.95 22.87 -10.87
N LYS A 500 -14.15 23.73 -10.23
CA LYS A 500 -14.06 25.15 -10.58
C LYS A 500 -13.54 25.34 -12.01
N TYR A 501 -12.48 24.61 -12.39
CA TYR A 501 -11.93 24.65 -13.75
C TYR A 501 -12.92 24.17 -14.80
N ALA A 502 -13.68 23.11 -14.50
CA ALA A 502 -14.74 22.60 -15.37
C ALA A 502 -15.89 23.60 -15.56
N ARG A 503 -16.24 24.37 -14.52
CA ARG A 503 -17.28 25.41 -14.59
C ARG A 503 -16.82 26.67 -15.32
N GLU A 504 -15.59 27.12 -15.08
CA GLU A 504 -15.05 28.35 -15.67
C GLU A 504 -14.69 28.17 -17.15
N LYS A 505 -14.21 26.98 -17.54
CA LYS A 505 -13.72 26.70 -18.89
C LYS A 505 -14.27 25.41 -19.51
N PRO A 506 -15.60 25.31 -19.69
CA PRO A 506 -16.23 24.08 -20.19
C PRO A 506 -15.77 23.69 -21.61
N LYS A 507 -15.39 24.68 -22.44
CA LYS A 507 -14.93 24.44 -23.82
C LYS A 507 -13.53 23.81 -23.88
N GLU A 508 -12.61 24.23 -23.01
CA GLU A 508 -11.24 23.67 -22.96
C GLU A 508 -11.27 22.24 -22.39
N VAL A 509 -12.10 22.02 -21.36
CA VAL A 509 -12.30 20.69 -20.77
C VAL A 509 -12.95 19.73 -21.79
N ALA A 510 -13.89 20.22 -22.61
CA ALA A 510 -14.47 19.42 -23.69
C ALA A 510 -13.44 19.07 -24.79
N VAL A 511 -12.48 19.94 -25.08
CA VAL A 511 -11.38 19.65 -26.03
C VAL A 511 -10.42 18.62 -25.44
N LEU A 512 -10.11 18.71 -24.14
CA LEU A 512 -9.27 17.75 -23.42
C LEU A 512 -9.92 16.37 -23.34
N LEU A 513 -11.21 16.33 -23.01
CA LEU A 513 -11.99 15.09 -23.03
C LEU A 513 -12.09 14.51 -24.44
N LYS A 514 -12.23 15.35 -25.47
CA LYS A 514 -12.25 14.91 -26.86
C LYS A 514 -10.88 14.38 -27.32
N ALA A 515 -9.78 14.98 -26.87
CA ALA A 515 -8.43 14.52 -27.14
C ALA A 515 -8.16 13.16 -26.48
N TRP A 516 -8.55 12.99 -25.22
CA TRP A 516 -8.47 11.70 -24.51
C TRP A 516 -9.36 10.63 -25.15
N LEU A 517 -10.59 10.99 -25.57
CA LEU A 517 -11.47 10.04 -26.26
C LEU A 517 -10.95 9.65 -27.65
N SER A 518 -10.18 10.52 -28.32
CA SER A 518 -9.58 10.23 -29.64
C SER A 518 -8.26 9.46 -29.56
N GLU A 519 -7.68 9.34 -28.37
CA GLU A 519 -6.46 8.58 -28.11
C GLU A 519 -6.77 7.11 -27.73
N GLU A 520 -8.03 6.82 -27.39
CA GLU A 520 -8.56 5.48 -27.05
C GLU A 520 -9.34 4.80 -28.20
N THR A 521 -9.36 5.37 -29.41
CA THR A 521 -9.92 4.75 -30.64
C THR A 521 -8.89 4.72 -31.74
#